data_AF-W2SY92-F1
#
_entry.id   AF-W2SY92-F1
#
_cell.length_a   1.000
_cell.length_b   1.000
_cell.length_c   1.000
_cell.angle_alpha   90.00
_cell.angle_beta   90.00
_cell.angle_gamma   90.00
#
_symmetry.space_group_name_H-M   'P 1'
#
loop_
_entity.id
_entity.type
_entity.pdbx_description
1 polymer ?
#
loop_
_entity_poly.entity_id
_entity_poly.type
_entity_poly.pdbx_seq_one_letter_code
_entity_poly.pdbx_strand_id
1 'polypeptide(L)'
;MLRKYTYRLAVVRDWERWDSVQEHPTTACFSEKDYAWRLPPGFSPEKALDACSLFIGEQVMGSFFKHTAREKRKELHQPSAVKKILLCQLSKGAPYSVENSIYDYYNVTIVARSFVREQIRRMMSCIVFRGYDRLPMETIRWLLKNPISTNFYDIRIPIAPPQGLFLVDVVYPPEMFTNPFPYYRHYWDYPAENCLIEDS
;
A
#
# COMPACT_ATOMS: atom_id res chain seq x y z
N MET A 1 2.66 -13.80 9.35
CA MET A 1 1.91 -12.54 9.37
C MET A 1 2.03 -11.85 8.02
N LEU A 2 0.91 -11.53 7.38
CA LEU A 2 0.82 -10.77 6.12
C LEU A 2 0.10 -9.45 6.39
N ARG A 3 0.39 -8.43 5.60
CA ARG A 3 -0.26 -7.12 5.65
C ARG A 3 -0.91 -6.85 4.31
N LYS A 4 -2.20 -6.51 4.34
CA LYS A 4 -3.01 -6.14 3.17
C LYS A 4 -3.27 -4.66 3.22
N TYR A 5 -2.76 -3.95 2.22
CA TYR A 5 -3.07 -2.54 2.00
C TYR A 5 -4.00 -2.39 0.81
N THR A 6 -4.86 -1.38 0.87
CA THR A 6 -5.64 -0.92 -0.27
C THR A 6 -5.36 0.55 -0.51
N TYR A 7 -5.11 0.90 -1.76
CA TYR A 7 -5.01 2.28 -2.20
C TYR A 7 -6.24 2.66 -3.04
N ARG A 8 -6.97 3.68 -2.61
CA ARG A 8 -8.22 4.14 -3.22
C ARG A 8 -7.96 5.24 -4.25
N LEU A 9 -8.56 5.10 -5.42
CA LEU A 9 -8.55 6.07 -6.52
C LEU A 9 -9.97 6.53 -6.82
N ALA A 10 -10.13 7.83 -7.08
CA ALA A 10 -11.38 8.44 -7.54
C ALA A 10 -11.10 9.16 -8.86
N VAL A 11 -11.43 8.54 -9.98
CA VAL A 11 -11.17 9.05 -11.33
C VAL A 11 -12.39 9.83 -11.79
N VAL A 12 -12.24 11.11 -12.14
CA VAL A 12 -13.35 11.87 -12.71
C VAL A 12 -13.70 11.33 -14.09
N ARG A 13 -15.00 11.20 -14.38
CA ARG A 13 -15.48 10.56 -15.61
C ARG A 13 -15.14 11.31 -16.90
N ASP A 14 -15.20 12.63 -16.87
CA ASP A 14 -15.04 13.48 -18.05
C ASP A 14 -14.48 14.86 -17.69
N TRP A 15 -14.02 15.59 -18.71
CA TRP A 15 -13.31 16.85 -18.53
C TRP A 15 -14.22 17.99 -18.05
N GLU A 16 -15.50 18.00 -18.45
CA GLU A 16 -16.46 19.00 -17.99
C GLU A 16 -16.67 18.89 -16.47
N ARG A 17 -16.85 17.66 -15.96
CA ARG A 17 -16.92 17.39 -14.52
C ARG A 17 -15.61 17.70 -13.82
N TRP A 18 -14.47 17.48 -14.46
CA TRP A 18 -13.17 17.79 -13.87
C TRP A 18 -13.02 19.29 -13.63
N ASP A 19 -13.36 20.11 -14.62
CA ASP A 19 -13.29 21.57 -14.52
C ASP A 19 -14.33 22.09 -13.52
N SER A 20 -15.57 21.59 -13.58
CA SER A 20 -16.65 21.94 -12.66
C SER A 20 -16.29 21.67 -11.20
N VAL A 21 -15.68 20.51 -10.89
CA VAL A 21 -15.27 20.14 -9.53
C VAL A 21 -14.13 21.00 -9.00
N GLN A 22 -13.32 21.61 -9.88
CA GLN A 22 -12.27 22.55 -9.47
C GLN A 22 -12.83 23.90 -9.07
N GLU A 23 -13.84 24.40 -9.81
CA GLU A 23 -14.46 25.69 -9.53
C GLU A 23 -15.50 25.59 -8.40
N HIS A 24 -16.34 24.55 -8.43
CA HIS A 24 -17.51 24.37 -7.57
C HIS A 24 -17.55 22.95 -6.97
N PRO A 25 -16.70 22.64 -5.98
CA PRO A 25 -16.64 21.31 -5.37
C PRO A 25 -17.95 20.96 -4.65
N THR A 26 -18.48 19.78 -4.93
CA THR A 26 -19.70 19.26 -4.28
C THR A 26 -19.38 18.54 -2.97
N THR A 27 -20.41 18.21 -2.18
CA THR A 27 -20.27 17.40 -0.95
C THR A 27 -19.55 16.07 -1.20
N ALA A 28 -19.80 15.42 -2.34
CA ALA A 28 -19.11 14.19 -2.72
C ALA A 28 -17.59 14.39 -2.92
N CYS A 29 -17.17 15.56 -3.42
CA CYS A 29 -15.76 15.90 -3.54
C CYS A 29 -15.08 16.04 -2.16
N PHE A 30 -15.78 16.66 -1.21
CA PHE A 30 -15.29 16.79 0.16
C PHE A 30 -15.24 15.44 0.88
N SER A 31 -16.22 14.57 0.66
CA SER A 31 -16.26 13.25 1.30
C SER A 31 -15.15 12.31 0.84
N GLU A 32 -14.55 12.54 -0.34
CA GLU A 32 -13.46 11.71 -0.88
C GLU A 32 -12.07 12.33 -0.70
N LYS A 33 -11.99 13.63 -0.38
CA LYS A 33 -10.75 14.41 -0.38
C LYS A 33 -9.62 13.74 0.40
N ASP A 34 -9.95 13.19 1.56
CA ASP A 34 -9.01 12.56 2.50
C ASP A 34 -9.08 11.03 2.48
N TYR A 35 -9.82 10.44 1.53
CA TYR A 35 -10.02 8.99 1.45
C TYR A 35 -9.65 8.37 0.10
N ALA A 36 -9.36 9.19 -0.91
CA ALA A 36 -8.94 8.70 -2.22
C ALA A 36 -7.96 9.66 -2.89
N TRP A 37 -7.14 9.13 -3.79
CA TRP A 37 -6.43 9.97 -4.75
C TRP A 37 -7.39 10.36 -5.87
N ARG A 38 -7.79 11.63 -5.88
CA ARG A 38 -8.56 12.21 -6.97
C ARG A 38 -7.69 12.35 -8.22
N LEU A 39 -8.18 11.82 -9.33
CA LEU A 39 -7.47 11.71 -10.60
C LEU A 39 -8.32 12.28 -11.76
N PRO A 40 -7.70 12.87 -12.80
CA PRO A 40 -8.42 13.38 -13.96
C PRO A 40 -8.99 12.26 -14.86
N PRO A 41 -9.86 12.59 -15.82
CA PRO A 41 -10.34 11.63 -16.80
C PRO A 41 -9.20 11.03 -17.65
N GLY A 42 -9.45 9.85 -18.24
CA GLY A 42 -8.51 9.17 -19.14
C GLY A 42 -7.61 8.11 -18.49
N PHE A 43 -7.89 7.73 -17.24
CA PHE A 43 -7.21 6.60 -16.60
C PHE A 43 -7.62 5.28 -17.26
N SER A 44 -6.65 4.48 -17.70
CA SER A 44 -6.88 3.12 -18.24
C SER A 44 -6.64 2.06 -17.15
N PRO A 45 -7.71 1.37 -16.69
CA PRO A 45 -7.59 0.28 -15.71
C PRO A 45 -6.73 -0.90 -16.22
N GLU A 46 -6.80 -1.19 -17.51
CA GLU A 46 -6.06 -2.29 -18.16
C GLU A 46 -4.55 -2.02 -18.11
N LYS A 47 -4.11 -0.83 -18.54
CA LYS A 47 -2.70 -0.43 -18.47
C LYS A 47 -2.18 -0.41 -17.03
N ALA A 48 -3.02 0.02 -16.09
CA ALA A 48 -2.68 0.01 -14.66
C ALA A 48 -2.53 -1.43 -14.14
N LEU A 49 -3.39 -2.36 -14.56
CA LEU A 49 -3.31 -3.77 -14.21
C LEU A 49 -2.02 -4.42 -14.75
N ASP A 50 -1.60 -4.08 -15.96
CA ASP A 50 -0.32 -4.53 -16.51
C ASP A 50 0.85 -4.12 -15.61
N ALA A 51 0.86 -2.87 -15.11
CA ALA A 51 1.89 -2.40 -14.18
C ALA A 51 1.83 -3.15 -12.84
N CYS A 52 0.64 -3.46 -12.33
CA CYS A 52 0.48 -4.25 -11.11
C CYS A 52 1.20 -5.60 -11.20
N SER A 53 1.10 -6.26 -12.36
CA SER A 53 1.71 -7.59 -12.60
C SER A 53 3.23 -7.61 -12.40
N LEU A 54 3.93 -6.52 -12.75
CA LEU A 54 5.39 -6.44 -12.64
C LEU A 54 5.90 -6.49 -11.20
N PHE A 55 5.06 -6.10 -10.23
CA PHE A 55 5.46 -6.03 -8.84
C PHE A 55 5.29 -7.35 -8.10
N ILE A 56 4.55 -8.31 -8.67
CA ILE A 56 4.27 -9.60 -8.04
C ILE A 56 5.55 -10.45 -8.01
N GLY A 57 5.74 -11.20 -6.92
CA GLY A 57 6.90 -12.04 -6.70
C GLY A 57 7.96 -11.39 -5.81
N GLU A 58 9.14 -11.98 -5.81
CA GLU A 58 10.28 -11.48 -5.05
C GLU A 58 11.01 -10.40 -5.85
N GLN A 59 11.16 -9.22 -5.25
CA GLN A 59 11.76 -8.05 -5.89
C GLN A 59 12.67 -7.32 -4.91
N VAL A 60 13.71 -6.67 -5.44
CA VAL A 60 14.54 -5.74 -4.66
C VAL A 60 13.93 -4.34 -4.78
N MET A 61 13.21 -3.91 -3.75
CA MET A 61 12.41 -2.67 -3.75
C MET A 61 13.24 -1.42 -3.45
N GLY A 62 14.53 -1.41 -3.77
CA GLY A 62 15.46 -0.34 -3.41
C GLY A 62 15.09 1.00 -4.03
N SER A 63 14.69 1.03 -5.31
CA SER A 63 14.19 2.27 -5.93
C SER A 63 12.84 2.74 -5.41
N PHE A 64 12.07 1.85 -4.79
CA PHE A 64 10.82 2.18 -4.13
C PHE A 64 11.02 2.48 -2.65
N PHE A 65 12.26 2.55 -2.16
CA PHE A 65 12.56 2.81 -0.76
C PHE A 65 12.95 4.27 -0.56
N LYS A 66 12.18 5.02 0.23
CA LYS A 66 12.67 6.28 0.78
C LYS A 66 13.75 6.00 1.83
N HIS A 67 14.99 6.04 1.38
CA HIS A 67 16.17 5.81 2.20
C HIS A 67 17.22 6.87 1.89
N THR A 68 17.12 7.97 2.62
CA THR A 68 17.98 9.15 2.47
C THR A 68 19.39 8.85 3.02
N ALA A 69 20.40 9.59 2.55
CA ALA A 69 21.76 9.49 3.09
C ALA A 69 21.82 9.76 4.60
N ARG A 70 20.91 10.60 5.13
CA ARG A 70 20.79 10.85 6.57
C ARG A 70 20.34 9.61 7.34
N GLU A 71 19.37 8.88 6.82
CA GLU A 71 18.86 7.64 7.43
C GLU A 71 19.91 6.53 7.36
N LYS A 72 20.54 6.36 6.19
CA LYS A 72 21.66 5.42 5.99
C LYS A 72 22.79 5.57 7.01
N ARG A 73 23.11 6.81 7.40
CA ARG A 73 24.16 7.10 8.40
C ARG A 73 23.76 6.78 9.84
N LYS A 74 22.47 6.73 10.15
CA LYS A 74 21.96 6.48 11.50
C LYS A 74 21.69 5.00 11.77
N GLU A 75 21.50 4.21 10.73
CA GLU A 75 21.14 2.81 10.84
C GLU A 75 22.39 1.94 11.06
N LEU A 76 22.42 1.22 12.19
CA LEU A 76 23.43 0.19 12.46
C LEU A 76 23.35 -0.96 11.45
N HIS A 77 22.14 -1.31 11.03
CA HIS A 77 21.86 -2.35 10.04
C HIS A 77 20.87 -1.83 9.01
N GLN A 78 21.21 -1.93 7.73
CA GLN A 78 20.30 -1.51 6.67
C GLN A 78 19.13 -2.49 6.56
N PRO A 79 17.87 -2.01 6.51
CA PRO A 79 16.73 -2.88 6.32
C PRO A 79 16.82 -3.53 4.94
N SER A 80 16.56 -4.84 4.88
CA SER A 80 16.52 -5.55 3.61
C SER A 80 15.45 -4.94 2.69
N ALA A 81 15.86 -4.55 1.48
CA ALA A 81 14.97 -4.09 0.42
C ALA A 81 14.33 -5.25 -0.36
N VAL A 82 14.72 -6.50 -0.09
CA VAL A 82 14.08 -7.68 -0.69
C VAL A 82 12.69 -7.84 -0.10
N LYS A 83 11.68 -7.86 -0.96
CA LYS A 83 10.26 -8.00 -0.58
C LYS A 83 9.57 -8.94 -1.55
N LYS A 84 8.77 -9.86 -0.99
CA LYS A 84 7.89 -10.73 -1.76
C LYS A 84 6.48 -10.17 -1.74
N ILE A 85 6.03 -9.63 -2.86
CA ILE A 85 4.65 -9.19 -3.06
C ILE A 85 3.84 -10.41 -3.49
N LEU A 86 2.83 -10.76 -2.71
CA LEU A 86 1.95 -11.90 -2.96
C LEU A 86 0.79 -11.52 -3.87
N LEU A 87 0.33 -10.27 -3.78
CA LEU A 87 -0.78 -9.75 -4.56
C LEU A 87 -0.54 -8.28 -4.86
N CYS A 88 -0.81 -7.89 -6.11
CA CYS A 88 -0.93 -6.51 -6.55
C CYS A 88 -2.02 -6.52 -7.63
N GLN A 89 -3.21 -6.04 -7.31
CA GLN A 89 -4.36 -6.13 -8.22
C GLN A 89 -5.22 -4.87 -8.16
N LEU A 90 -5.83 -4.53 -9.29
CA LEU A 90 -6.81 -3.46 -9.41
C LEU A 90 -8.22 -4.07 -9.42
N SER A 91 -9.14 -3.45 -8.70
CA SER A 91 -10.54 -3.85 -8.60
C SER A 91 -11.45 -2.63 -8.63
N LYS A 92 -12.73 -2.81 -8.98
CA LYS A 92 -13.71 -1.74 -8.91
C LYS A 92 -13.90 -1.33 -7.45
N GLY A 93 -13.84 -0.03 -7.18
CA GLY A 93 -14.11 0.57 -5.89
C GLY A 93 -15.56 1.05 -5.76
N ALA A 94 -15.83 1.75 -4.67
CA ALA A 94 -17.11 2.40 -4.41
C ALA A 94 -16.86 3.73 -3.67
N PRO A 95 -17.81 4.67 -3.71
CA PRO A 95 -17.77 5.86 -2.88
C PRO A 95 -17.54 5.51 -1.40
N TYR A 96 -16.85 6.38 -0.67
CA TYR A 96 -16.61 6.20 0.76
C TYR A 96 -17.89 6.43 1.58
N SER A 97 -18.69 7.44 1.22
CA SER A 97 -19.91 7.78 1.97
C SER A 97 -21.06 8.27 1.09
N VAL A 98 -20.81 9.16 0.13
CA VAL A 98 -21.86 9.77 -0.69
C VAL A 98 -21.85 9.18 -2.10
N GLU A 99 -22.93 8.52 -2.48
CA GLU A 99 -23.13 8.11 -3.87
C GLU A 99 -23.13 9.31 -4.80
N ASN A 100 -22.44 9.17 -5.94
CA ASN A 100 -22.31 10.24 -6.91
C ASN A 100 -22.04 9.68 -8.30
N SER A 101 -22.32 10.51 -9.31
CA SER A 101 -22.03 10.22 -10.71
C SER A 101 -20.76 10.93 -11.21
N ILE A 102 -19.91 11.42 -10.31
CA ILE A 102 -18.72 12.23 -10.62
C ILE A 102 -17.52 11.32 -10.89
N TYR A 103 -17.34 10.31 -10.02
CA TYR A 103 -16.15 9.48 -10.01
C TYR A 103 -16.43 8.04 -10.43
N ASP A 104 -15.47 7.45 -11.12
CA ASP A 104 -15.26 6.01 -11.18
C ASP A 104 -14.18 5.63 -10.17
N TYR A 105 -14.53 4.71 -9.28
CA TYR A 105 -13.69 4.32 -8.16
C TYR A 105 -12.91 3.05 -8.49
N TYR A 106 -11.64 3.04 -8.09
CA TYR A 106 -10.77 1.87 -8.20
C TYR A 106 -9.98 1.64 -6.91
N ASN A 107 -9.80 0.38 -6.57
CA ASN A 107 -9.02 -0.06 -5.42
C ASN A 107 -7.84 -0.89 -5.90
N VAL A 108 -6.63 -0.45 -5.59
CA VAL A 108 -5.41 -1.25 -5.77
C VAL A 108 -5.09 -1.95 -4.47
N THR A 109 -5.16 -3.28 -4.46
CA THR A 109 -4.87 -4.11 -3.28
C THR A 109 -3.47 -4.69 -3.39
N ILE A 110 -2.66 -4.49 -2.35
CA ILE A 110 -1.28 -4.98 -2.28
C ILE A 110 -1.11 -5.79 -1.00
N VAL A 111 -0.63 -7.03 -1.14
CA VAL A 111 -0.41 -7.96 -0.01
C VAL A 111 1.04 -8.40 0.02
N ALA A 112 1.70 -8.23 1.17
CA ALA A 112 3.04 -8.72 1.41
C ALA A 112 3.29 -8.93 2.91
N ARG A 113 4.38 -9.62 3.28
CA ARG A 113 4.79 -9.78 4.68
C ARG A 113 5.30 -8.48 5.29
N SER A 114 6.03 -7.68 4.51
CA SER A 114 6.59 -6.40 4.94
C SER A 114 6.71 -5.46 3.74
N PHE A 115 6.88 -4.17 4.03
CA PHE A 115 7.09 -3.12 3.04
C PHE A 115 8.23 -2.21 3.53
N VAL A 116 9.02 -1.66 2.61
CA VAL A 116 9.96 -0.59 2.93
C VAL A 116 9.24 0.76 3.00
N ARG A 117 9.90 1.78 3.57
CA ARG A 117 9.30 3.10 3.74
C ARG A 117 8.89 3.72 2.39
N GLU A 118 7.64 4.18 2.32
CA GLU A 118 7.00 4.75 1.11
C GLU A 118 6.86 3.79 -0.09
N GLN A 119 7.18 2.51 0.05
CA GLN A 119 7.14 1.53 -1.04
C GLN A 119 5.83 1.56 -1.81
N ILE A 120 4.71 1.40 -1.09
CA ILE A 120 3.39 1.32 -1.70
C ILE A 120 3.06 2.61 -2.44
N ARG A 121 3.33 3.78 -1.86
CA ARG A 121 3.04 5.07 -2.50
C ARG A 121 3.87 5.29 -3.76
N ARG A 122 5.12 4.81 -3.79
CA ARG A 122 5.98 4.85 -4.98
C ARG A 122 5.52 3.87 -6.06
N MET A 123 5.12 2.65 -5.67
CA MET A 123 4.50 1.69 -6.59
C MET A 123 3.22 2.27 -7.21
N MET A 124 2.37 2.89 -6.39
CA MET A 124 1.11 3.50 -6.83
C MET A 124 1.32 4.62 -7.86
N SER A 125 2.37 5.42 -7.73
CA SER A 125 2.72 6.35 -8.80
C SER A 125 2.97 5.62 -10.11
N CYS A 126 3.84 4.60 -10.12
CA CYS A 126 4.12 3.87 -11.35
C CYS A 126 2.85 3.27 -11.99
N ILE A 127 1.97 2.70 -11.17
CA ILE A 127 0.69 2.12 -11.62
C ILE A 127 -0.20 3.22 -12.23
N VAL A 128 -0.38 4.35 -11.54
CA VAL A 128 -1.24 5.44 -12.00
C VAL A 128 -0.69 6.11 -13.26
N PHE A 129 0.61 6.42 -13.29
CA PHE A 129 1.23 7.04 -14.46
C PHE A 129 1.25 6.10 -15.67
N ARG A 130 1.39 4.78 -15.47
CA ARG A 130 1.18 3.80 -16.55
C ARG A 130 -0.27 3.80 -17.03
N GLY A 131 -1.25 3.90 -16.13
CA GLY A 131 -2.66 4.03 -16.46
C GLY A 131 -2.99 5.23 -17.36
N TYR A 132 -2.20 6.31 -17.29
CA TYR A 132 -2.29 7.47 -18.19
C TYR A 132 -1.32 7.43 -19.37
N ASP A 133 -0.60 6.33 -19.55
CA ASP A 133 0.46 6.19 -20.56
C ASP A 133 1.58 7.24 -20.46
N ARG A 134 1.80 7.77 -19.26
CA ARG A 134 2.84 8.77 -18.93
C ARG A 134 4.11 8.14 -18.40
N LEU A 135 4.11 6.83 -18.14
CA LEU A 135 5.27 6.07 -17.70
C LEU A 135 5.39 4.77 -18.51
N PRO A 136 6.46 4.61 -19.30
CA PRO A 136 6.72 3.37 -20.02
C PRO A 136 6.92 2.18 -19.07
N MET A 137 6.52 0.99 -19.53
CA MET A 137 6.68 -0.24 -18.75
C MET A 137 8.16 -0.57 -18.50
N GLU A 138 9.00 -0.24 -19.47
CA GLU A 138 10.45 -0.41 -19.47
C GLU A 138 11.08 0.39 -18.33
N THR A 139 10.56 1.59 -18.03
CA THR A 139 11.04 2.40 -16.90
C THR A 139 10.74 1.73 -15.56
N ILE A 140 9.56 1.11 -15.40
CA ILE A 140 9.20 0.36 -14.18
C ILE A 140 10.12 -0.86 -14.03
N ARG A 141 10.33 -1.62 -15.12
CA ARG A 141 11.27 -2.75 -15.11
C ARG A 141 12.70 -2.31 -14.81
N TRP A 142 13.12 -1.15 -15.33
CA TRP A 142 14.44 -0.59 -15.05
C TRP A 142 14.60 -0.24 -13.56
N LEU A 143 13.58 0.36 -12.92
CA LEU A 143 13.59 0.64 -11.48
C LEU A 143 13.72 -0.63 -10.64
N LEU A 144 13.05 -1.72 -11.04
CA LEU A 144 13.16 -3.02 -10.35
C LEU A 144 14.55 -3.65 -10.53
N LYS A 145 15.14 -3.52 -11.72
CA LYS A 145 16.48 -4.04 -12.03
C LYS A 145 17.62 -3.21 -11.44
N ASN A 146 17.40 -1.93 -11.16
CA ASN A 146 18.41 -1.00 -10.66
C ASN A 146 17.96 -0.42 -9.30
N PRO A 147 18.04 -1.19 -8.20
CA PRO A 147 17.37 -0.88 -6.94
C PRO A 147 18.12 0.17 -6.09
N ILE A 148 18.29 1.39 -6.62
CA ILE A 148 18.92 2.51 -5.93
C ILE A 148 17.85 3.47 -5.41
N SER A 149 17.93 3.83 -4.12
CA SER A 149 16.91 4.64 -3.44
C SER A 149 16.71 6.06 -3.98
N THR A 150 17.69 6.60 -4.70
CA THR A 150 17.60 7.91 -5.34
C THR A 150 16.92 7.86 -6.71
N ASN A 151 16.99 6.73 -7.43
CA ASN A 151 16.54 6.63 -8.81
C ASN A 151 15.14 7.20 -9.04
N PHE A 152 14.19 6.86 -8.17
CA PHE A 152 12.80 7.31 -8.30
C PHE A 152 12.66 8.84 -8.22
N TYR A 153 13.50 9.49 -7.41
CA TYR A 153 13.60 10.95 -7.35
C TYR A 153 14.36 11.52 -8.56
N ASP A 154 15.45 10.87 -8.97
CA ASP A 154 16.32 11.32 -10.07
C ASP A 154 15.55 11.38 -11.40
N ILE A 155 14.65 10.43 -11.65
CA ILE A 155 13.75 10.43 -12.82
C ILE A 155 12.44 11.21 -12.59
N ARG A 156 12.33 11.94 -11.47
CA ARG A 156 11.24 12.87 -11.15
C ARG A 156 9.83 12.26 -11.16
N ILE A 157 9.68 11.00 -10.77
CA ILE A 157 8.34 10.43 -10.57
C ILE A 157 7.75 11.02 -9.28
N PRO A 158 6.57 11.66 -9.31
CA PRO A 158 5.95 12.19 -8.11
C PRO A 158 5.41 11.04 -7.26
N ILE A 159 5.42 11.21 -5.94
CA ILE A 159 4.98 10.17 -5.00
C ILE A 159 3.47 10.25 -4.83
N ALA A 160 2.77 9.12 -4.92
CA ALA A 160 1.33 9.06 -4.70
C ALA A 160 0.99 9.66 -3.32
N PRO A 161 -0.07 10.45 -3.19
CA PRO A 161 -0.40 11.13 -1.93
C PRO A 161 -0.81 10.13 -0.82
N PRO A 162 -0.72 10.48 0.47
CA PRO A 162 -0.92 9.50 1.55
C PRO A 162 -2.40 9.14 1.80
N GLN A 163 -3.33 10.06 1.52
CA GLN A 163 -4.74 9.93 1.93
C GLN A 163 -5.49 8.77 1.28
N GLY A 164 -5.00 8.24 0.16
CA GLY A 164 -5.61 7.08 -0.49
C GLY A 164 -5.20 5.74 0.13
N LEU A 165 -4.21 5.70 1.03
CA LEU A 165 -3.60 4.45 1.50
C LEU A 165 -4.17 3.97 2.83
N PHE A 166 -4.70 2.75 2.84
CA PHE A 166 -5.31 2.12 4.02
C PHE A 166 -4.64 0.78 4.31
N LEU A 167 -4.33 0.53 5.59
CA LEU A 167 -4.08 -0.81 6.10
C LEU A 167 -5.43 -1.48 6.33
N VAL A 168 -5.76 -2.47 5.53
CA VAL A 168 -7.08 -3.12 5.56
C VAL A 168 -7.08 -4.35 6.46
N ASP A 169 -6.01 -5.14 6.43
CA ASP A 169 -5.97 -6.40 7.17
C ASP A 169 -4.53 -6.81 7.53
N VAL A 170 -4.40 -7.56 8.63
CA VAL A 170 -3.17 -8.19 9.08
C VAL A 170 -3.46 -9.66 9.38
N VAL A 171 -3.05 -10.53 8.45
CA VAL A 171 -3.34 -11.97 8.53
C VAL A 171 -2.25 -12.66 9.35
N TYR A 172 -2.63 -13.26 10.47
CA TYR A 172 -1.74 -14.06 11.30
C TYR A 172 -1.84 -15.54 10.93
N PRO A 173 -0.74 -16.31 11.01
CA PRO A 173 -0.80 -17.76 10.94
C PRO A 173 -1.68 -18.31 12.08
N PRO A 174 -2.51 -19.34 11.85
CA PRO A 174 -3.37 -19.94 12.87
C PRO A 174 -2.59 -20.33 14.15
N GLU A 175 -1.34 -20.75 13.98
CA GLU A 175 -0.45 -21.21 15.06
C GLU A 175 -0.17 -20.10 16.08
N MET A 176 -0.25 -18.83 15.68
CA MET A 176 -0.08 -17.69 16.59
C MET A 176 -1.29 -17.47 17.51
N PHE A 177 -2.45 -18.05 17.18
CA PHE A 177 -3.63 -18.03 18.05
C PHE A 177 -3.65 -19.25 18.97
N THR A 178 -3.19 -20.40 18.50
CA THR A 178 -3.13 -21.64 19.30
C THR A 178 -1.90 -21.68 20.22
N ASN A 179 -0.82 -21.00 19.86
CA ASN A 179 0.42 -20.91 20.65
C ASN A 179 0.97 -19.47 20.62
N PRO A 180 0.30 -18.50 21.30
CA PRO A 180 0.71 -17.11 21.28
C PRO A 180 2.09 -16.92 21.92
N PHE A 181 2.93 -16.06 21.32
CA PHE A 181 4.22 -15.68 21.88
C PHE A 181 4.31 -14.15 22.03
N PRO A 182 4.53 -13.60 23.25
CA PRO A 182 4.65 -14.31 24.52
C PRO A 182 3.35 -15.00 24.92
N TYR A 183 3.48 -16.21 25.47
CA TYR A 183 2.35 -16.96 26.02
C TYR A 183 2.00 -16.34 27.37
N TYR A 184 0.95 -15.53 27.42
CA TYR A 184 0.48 -14.97 28.68
C TYR A 184 -0.32 -16.05 29.41
N ARG A 185 0.30 -16.67 30.43
CA ARG A 185 -0.43 -17.48 31.42
C ARG A 185 -0.89 -16.55 32.54
N HIS A 186 -2.17 -16.56 32.84
CA HIS A 186 -2.65 -15.97 34.06
C HIS A 186 -2.19 -16.79 35.27
N TYR A 187 -2.15 -16.19 36.46
CA TYR A 187 -1.71 -16.89 37.67
C TYR A 187 -2.62 -18.08 38.05
N TRP A 188 -3.86 -18.10 37.60
CA TRP A 188 -4.82 -19.19 37.82
C TRP A 188 -4.71 -20.32 36.78
N ASP A 189 -3.85 -20.18 35.76
CA ASP A 189 -3.56 -21.23 34.77
C ASP A 189 -2.46 -22.19 35.25
N TYR A 190 -1.86 -21.94 36.43
CA TYR A 190 -0.96 -22.90 37.07
C TYR A 190 -1.79 -23.98 37.75
N PRO A 191 -1.55 -25.28 37.48
CA PRO A 191 -2.19 -26.34 38.26
C PRO A 191 -1.83 -26.15 39.74
N ALA A 192 -2.82 -26.33 40.61
CA ALA A 192 -2.67 -26.24 42.06
C ALA A 192 -1.86 -27.43 42.62
N GLU A 193 -0.64 -27.63 42.14
CA GLU A 193 0.32 -28.55 42.73
C GLU A 193 1.18 -27.75 43.72
N ASN A 194 0.70 -27.70 44.97
CA ASN A 194 1.48 -27.77 46.22
C ASN A 194 0.62 -27.34 47.44
N CYS A 195 -0.59 -27.89 47.57
CA CYS A 195 -1.24 -28.03 48.88
C CYS A 195 -1.01 -29.44 49.42
N LEU A 196 0.26 -29.82 49.59
CA LEU A 196 0.64 -30.85 50.56
C LEU A 196 1.39 -30.13 51.68
N ILE A 197 0.62 -29.63 52.64
CA ILE A 197 1.14 -29.37 53.97
C ILE A 197 1.37 -30.77 54.55
N GLU A 198 2.64 -31.14 54.73
CA GLU A 198 3.02 -32.23 55.61
C GLU A 198 2.61 -31.82 57.04
N ASP A 199 1.47 -32.33 57.49
CA ASP A 199 1.14 -32.35 58.92
C ASP A 199 1.55 -33.71 59.51
N SER A 200 2.17 -33.58 60.67
CA SER A 200 2.80 -34.60 61.52
C SER A 200 1.81 -35.51 62.25
#